data_AF-A0A4Q2DGV8-F1
#
_entry.id   AF-A0A4Q2DGV8-F1
#
_cell.length_a   1.000
_cell.length_b   1.000
_cell.length_c   1.000
_cell.angle_alpha   90.00
_cell.angle_beta   90.00
_cell.angle_gamma   90.00
#
_symmetry.space_group_name_H-M   'P 1'
#
loop_
_entity.id
_entity.type
_entity.pdbx_description
1 polymer ?
#
loop_
_entity_poly.entity_id
_entity_poly.type
_entity_poly.pdbx_seq_one_letter_code
_entity_poly.pdbx_strand_id
1 'polypeptide(L)'
;MIFPKVLSQDCNQWNSKVITTRSYDDRLETISAVRDAGISVCSGGILGLGETDSDRIGLIYEVSNMPEHPESFPVNALVPIEGTPLEKNDRVAHHTLLRTIATARIAMPQTIIRLAAGRQTLSEAEQAMCFMAGANAVFTGEQMLTTPCSPWDEDKAMMSRWGLEGMRSFEQTGVAMKEGSRLEAVPDSPKSESTAAQAT
;
A
#
# COMPACT_ATOMS: atom_id res chain seq x y z
N MET A 1 -24.34 7.18 -17.82
CA MET A 1 -25.35 7.59 -16.82
C MET A 1 -24.61 8.27 -15.69
N ILE A 2 -25.17 9.39 -15.23
CA ILE A 2 -24.51 10.46 -14.49
C ILE A 2 -24.44 10.11 -12.99
N PHE A 3 -23.25 10.19 -12.40
CA PHE A 3 -23.07 10.38 -10.96
C PHE A 3 -22.42 11.76 -10.72
N PRO A 4 -22.87 12.51 -9.69
CA PRO A 4 -22.48 13.89 -9.47
C PRO A 4 -21.04 14.03 -8.98
N LYS A 5 -20.42 15.10 -9.45
CA LYS A 5 -19.03 15.55 -9.27
C LYS A 5 -18.71 16.10 -7.86
N VAL A 6 -19.34 15.58 -6.82
CA VAL A 6 -19.15 16.05 -5.43
C VAL A 6 -19.11 14.79 -4.58
N LEU A 7 -17.94 14.35 -4.12
CA LEU A 7 -17.58 14.44 -2.70
C LEU A 7 -16.06 14.26 -2.44
N SER A 8 -15.17 14.67 -3.36
CA SER A 8 -13.77 14.96 -2.99
C SER A 8 -13.18 16.10 -3.85
N GLN A 9 -13.77 17.29 -3.83
CA GLN A 9 -13.08 18.48 -4.36
C GLN A 9 -11.70 18.65 -3.71
N ASP A 10 -11.51 18.19 -2.48
CA ASP A 10 -10.28 18.38 -1.70
C ASP A 10 -9.13 17.48 -2.19
N CYS A 11 -9.38 16.18 -2.45
CA CYS A 11 -8.35 15.28 -2.99
C CYS A 11 -7.88 15.71 -4.38
N ASN A 12 -8.81 16.19 -5.22
CA ASN A 12 -8.51 16.73 -6.55
C ASN A 12 -7.66 18.02 -6.46
N GLN A 13 -7.96 18.89 -5.49
CA GLN A 13 -7.19 20.11 -5.23
C GLN A 13 -5.75 19.79 -4.83
N TRP A 14 -5.53 18.81 -3.94
CA TRP A 14 -4.17 18.46 -3.52
C TRP A 14 -3.37 17.77 -4.64
N ASN A 15 -3.97 16.85 -5.40
CA ASN A 15 -3.30 16.18 -6.52
C ASN A 15 -2.73 17.18 -7.53
N SER A 16 -3.48 18.24 -7.88
CA SER A 16 -3.02 19.26 -8.83
C SER A 16 -1.81 20.08 -8.36
N LYS A 17 -1.54 20.12 -7.05
CA LYS A 17 -0.37 20.82 -6.48
C LYS A 17 0.90 19.98 -6.54
N VAL A 18 0.76 18.66 -6.55
CA VAL A 18 1.89 17.72 -6.52
C VAL A 18 2.15 17.11 -7.89
N ILE A 19 1.10 16.79 -8.66
CA ILE A 19 1.17 16.12 -9.95
C ILE A 19 0.29 16.88 -10.95
N THR A 20 0.94 17.55 -11.91
CA THR A 20 0.29 18.41 -12.91
C THR A 20 0.17 17.77 -14.29
N THR A 21 0.91 16.69 -14.56
CA THR A 21 0.98 16.05 -15.89
C THR A 21 -0.11 15.02 -16.15
N ARG A 22 -0.90 14.68 -15.13
CA ARG A 22 -2.02 13.72 -15.18
C ARG A 22 -3.15 14.18 -14.27
N SER A 23 -4.38 13.99 -14.72
CA SER A 23 -5.55 14.31 -13.91
C SER A 23 -5.81 13.23 -12.86
N TYR A 24 -6.63 13.54 -11.85
CA TYR A 24 -7.10 12.53 -10.91
C TYR A 24 -8.03 11.54 -11.61
N ASP A 25 -8.89 12.03 -12.50
CA ASP A 25 -9.84 11.22 -13.26
C ASP A 25 -9.13 10.17 -14.13
N ASP A 26 -7.96 10.51 -14.72
CA ASP A 26 -7.13 9.57 -15.49
C ASP A 26 -6.73 8.35 -14.64
N ARG A 27 -6.51 8.55 -13.34
CA ARG A 27 -6.14 7.48 -12.39
C ARG A 27 -7.34 6.60 -12.08
N LEU A 28 -8.50 7.22 -11.88
CA LEU A 28 -9.75 6.48 -11.64
C LEU A 28 -10.12 5.63 -12.85
N GLU A 29 -9.96 6.16 -14.06
CA GLU A 29 -10.16 5.41 -15.30
C GLU A 29 -9.18 4.24 -15.41
N THR A 30 -7.91 4.47 -15.08
CA THR A 30 -6.91 3.39 -15.05
C THR A 30 -7.28 2.29 -14.05
N ILE A 31 -7.74 2.66 -12.85
CA ILE A 31 -8.18 1.71 -11.84
C ILE A 31 -9.39 0.90 -12.36
N SER A 32 -10.35 1.54 -13.03
CA SER A 32 -11.49 0.85 -13.64
C SER A 32 -11.01 -0.17 -14.68
N ALA A 33 -10.12 0.23 -15.58
CA ALA A 33 -9.59 -0.67 -16.61
C ALA A 33 -8.86 -1.89 -16.02
N VAL A 34 -8.11 -1.70 -14.92
CA VAL A 34 -7.44 -2.79 -14.20
C VAL A 34 -8.46 -3.76 -13.58
N ARG A 35 -9.55 -3.24 -13.00
CA ARG A 35 -10.64 -4.07 -12.47
C ARG A 35 -11.35 -4.86 -13.57
N ASP A 36 -11.69 -4.21 -14.67
CA ASP A 36 -12.37 -4.84 -15.81
C ASP A 36 -11.52 -5.96 -16.43
N ALA A 37 -10.19 -5.86 -16.32
CA ALA A 37 -9.24 -6.90 -16.72
C ALA A 37 -9.12 -8.06 -15.72
N GLY A 38 -9.83 -8.02 -14.57
CA GLY A 38 -9.75 -9.03 -13.52
C GLY A 38 -8.42 -9.02 -12.74
N ILE A 39 -7.73 -7.88 -12.69
CA ILE A 39 -6.44 -7.73 -12.00
C ILE A 39 -6.67 -7.08 -10.63
N SER A 40 -5.96 -7.55 -9.60
CA SER A 40 -6.01 -6.92 -8.27
C SER A 40 -5.50 -5.48 -8.31
N VAL A 41 -6.26 -4.58 -7.70
CA VAL A 41 -5.97 -3.17 -7.57
C VAL A 41 -5.16 -2.91 -6.31
N CYS A 42 -4.03 -2.23 -6.47
CA CYS A 42 -3.27 -1.64 -5.39
C CYS A 42 -3.32 -0.11 -5.53
N SER A 43 -4.09 0.57 -4.68
CA SER A 43 -4.27 2.02 -4.74
C SER A 43 -4.26 2.62 -3.35
N GLY A 44 -3.47 3.66 -3.13
CA GLY A 44 -3.24 4.28 -1.83
C GLY A 44 -2.55 5.63 -1.97
N GLY A 45 -1.84 6.08 -0.92
CA GLY A 45 -1.33 7.45 -0.86
C GLY A 45 0.03 7.62 -0.20
N ILE A 46 0.50 8.88 -0.24
CA ILE A 46 1.71 9.37 0.42
C ILE A 46 1.30 10.47 1.41
N LEU A 47 1.75 10.33 2.65
CA LEU A 47 1.54 11.28 3.74
C LEU A 47 2.75 12.20 3.89
N GLY A 48 2.53 13.47 4.24
CA GLY A 48 3.60 14.45 4.45
C GLY A 48 3.99 15.24 3.19
N LEU A 49 3.14 15.22 2.16
CA LEU A 49 3.30 16.08 0.98
C LEU A 49 3.04 17.57 1.31
N GLY A 50 2.37 17.84 2.43
CA GLY A 50 1.83 19.14 2.83
C GLY A 50 0.30 19.14 2.90
N GLU A 51 -0.30 17.96 2.79
CA GLU A 51 -1.74 17.74 2.79
C GLU A 51 -2.36 17.96 4.19
N THR A 52 -3.61 18.41 4.20
CA THR A 52 -4.40 18.60 5.41
C THR A 52 -5.02 17.28 5.90
N ASP A 53 -5.61 17.28 7.11
CA ASP A 53 -6.38 16.13 7.59
C ASP A 53 -7.56 15.81 6.66
N SER A 54 -8.24 16.83 6.13
CA SER A 54 -9.34 16.67 5.18
C SER A 54 -8.89 15.98 3.90
N ASP A 55 -7.69 16.29 3.40
CA ASP A 55 -7.14 15.65 2.20
C ASP A 55 -6.88 14.15 2.43
N ARG A 56 -6.35 13.79 3.61
CA ARG A 56 -6.12 12.38 4.00
C ARG A 56 -7.43 11.62 4.13
N ILE A 57 -8.44 12.23 4.75
CA ILE A 57 -9.78 11.65 4.87
C ILE A 57 -10.39 11.51 3.48
N GLY A 58 -10.26 12.51 2.62
CA GLY A 58 -10.74 12.50 1.24
C GLY A 58 -10.16 11.35 0.43
N LEU A 59 -8.86 11.06 0.56
CA LEU A 59 -8.24 9.90 -0.08
C LEU A 59 -8.89 8.58 0.38
N ILE A 60 -9.02 8.36 1.69
CA ILE A 60 -9.61 7.12 2.22
C ILE A 60 -11.07 7.02 1.79
N TYR A 61 -11.83 8.11 1.90
CA TYR A 61 -13.22 8.18 1.51
C TYR A 61 -13.40 7.80 0.05
N GLU A 62 -12.65 8.42 -0.85
CA GLU A 62 -12.72 8.18 -2.30
C GLU A 62 -12.43 6.72 -2.64
N VAL A 63 -11.36 6.14 -2.07
CA VAL A 63 -10.98 4.75 -2.32
C VAL A 63 -11.98 3.76 -1.71
N SER A 64 -12.53 4.06 -0.52
CA SER A 64 -13.56 3.23 0.13
C SER A 64 -14.93 3.27 -0.56
N ASN A 65 -15.24 4.33 -1.32
CA ASN A 65 -16.51 4.45 -2.05
C ASN A 65 -16.42 4.00 -3.51
N MET A 66 -15.29 3.43 -3.94
CA MET A 66 -15.20 2.77 -5.24
C MET A 66 -16.17 1.58 -5.30
N PRO A 67 -16.58 1.13 -6.51
CA PRO A 67 -17.48 -0.03 -6.66
C PRO A 67 -17.03 -1.28 -5.90
N GLU A 68 -15.71 -1.45 -5.77
CA GLU A 68 -15.06 -2.47 -4.96
C GLU A 68 -13.90 -1.81 -4.22
N HIS A 69 -13.67 -2.14 -2.94
CA HIS A 69 -12.44 -1.72 -2.27
C HIS A 69 -11.21 -2.28 -3.01
N PRO A 70 -10.06 -1.58 -3.03
CA PRO A 70 -8.83 -2.15 -3.58
C PRO A 70 -8.41 -3.36 -2.74
N GLU A 71 -7.78 -4.34 -3.37
CA GLU A 71 -7.23 -5.50 -2.67
C GLU A 71 -6.05 -5.10 -1.76
N SER A 72 -5.32 -4.04 -2.14
CA SER A 72 -4.24 -3.47 -1.33
C SER A 72 -4.29 -1.94 -1.29
N PHE A 73 -4.21 -1.36 -0.09
CA PHE A 73 -4.10 0.08 0.16
C PHE A 73 -2.73 0.39 0.80
N PRO A 74 -1.74 0.83 0.01
CA PRO A 74 -0.45 1.23 0.54
C PRO A 74 -0.51 2.60 1.21
N VAL A 75 0.05 2.67 2.41
CA VAL A 75 0.27 3.90 3.17
C VAL A 75 1.77 4.18 3.19
N ASN A 76 2.17 5.22 2.48
CA ASN A 76 3.57 5.66 2.40
C ASN A 76 3.74 6.94 3.23
N ALA A 77 4.84 7.03 3.97
CA ALA A 77 5.33 8.31 4.48
C ALA A 77 6.29 8.91 3.45
N LEU A 78 6.18 10.22 3.21
CA LEU A 78 7.12 10.94 2.36
C LEU A 78 8.53 10.75 2.91
N VAL A 79 9.44 10.31 2.03
CA VAL A 79 10.87 10.33 2.27
C VAL A 79 11.43 11.50 1.47
N PRO A 80 11.84 12.61 2.12
CA PRO A 80 12.44 13.73 1.41
C PRO A 80 13.74 13.30 0.73
N ILE A 81 13.88 13.56 -0.56
CA ILE A 81 15.05 13.21 -1.37
C ILE A 81 15.65 14.51 -1.90
N GLU A 82 16.96 14.68 -1.76
CA GLU A 82 17.71 15.83 -2.27
C GLU A 82 17.48 16.03 -3.77
N GLY A 83 17.27 17.28 -4.17
CA GLY A 83 16.96 17.67 -5.55
C GLY A 83 15.48 17.57 -5.93
N THR A 84 14.62 17.01 -5.07
CA THR A 84 13.17 17.04 -5.29
C THR A 84 12.54 18.31 -4.74
N PRO A 85 11.41 18.80 -5.28
CA PRO A 85 10.71 19.98 -4.73
C PRO A 85 10.29 19.84 -3.26
N LEU A 86 10.24 18.62 -2.73
CA LEU A 86 9.81 18.29 -1.37
C LEU A 86 10.98 17.90 -0.46
N GLU A 87 12.23 18.15 -0.86
CA GLU A 87 13.44 17.75 -0.12
C GLU A 87 13.51 18.34 1.31
N LYS A 88 12.83 19.47 1.56
CA LYS A 88 12.83 20.19 2.85
C LYS A 88 11.54 20.00 3.64
N ASN A 89 10.63 19.13 3.18
CA ASN A 89 9.41 18.87 3.93
C ASN A 89 9.73 18.16 5.25
N ASP A 90 9.00 18.54 6.29
CA ASP A 90 9.05 17.84 7.57
C ASP A 90 8.53 16.41 7.41
N ARG A 91 9.12 15.50 8.19
CA ARG A 91 8.64 14.12 8.25
C ARG A 91 7.25 14.10 8.87
N VAL A 92 6.39 13.25 8.32
CA VAL A 92 5.07 12.99 8.92
C VAL A 92 5.24 12.42 10.33
N ALA A 93 4.51 12.97 11.29
CA ALA A 93 4.52 12.44 12.63
C ALA A 93 3.89 11.03 12.68
N HIS A 94 4.47 10.12 13.47
CA HIS A 94 4.01 8.72 13.54
C HIS A 94 2.51 8.59 13.90
N HIS A 95 1.97 9.50 14.72
CA HIS A 95 0.56 9.45 15.12
C HIS A 95 -0.39 9.72 13.94
N THR A 96 0.04 10.53 12.96
CA THR A 96 -0.72 10.75 11.72
C THR A 96 -0.75 9.47 10.90
N LEU A 97 0.39 8.81 10.76
CA LEU A 97 0.50 7.51 10.07
C LEU A 97 -0.40 6.45 10.74
N LEU A 98 -0.33 6.33 12.07
CA LEU A 98 -1.16 5.41 12.86
C LEU A 98 -2.65 5.68 12.65
N ARG A 99 -3.06 6.96 12.73
CA ARG A 99 -4.46 7.35 12.52
C ARG A 99 -4.94 7.04 11.11
N THR A 100 -4.12 7.30 10.09
CA THR A 100 -4.43 6.96 8.70
C THR A 100 -4.61 5.45 8.53
N ILE A 101 -3.70 4.64 9.08
CA ILE A 101 -3.78 3.17 9.02
C ILE A 101 -5.05 2.66 9.72
N ALA A 102 -5.32 3.12 10.94
CA ALA A 102 -6.52 2.73 11.69
C ALA A 102 -7.80 3.12 10.96
N THR A 103 -7.85 4.34 10.41
CA THR A 103 -9.01 4.82 9.65
C THR A 103 -9.22 3.98 8.39
N ALA A 104 -8.15 3.69 7.65
CA ALA A 104 -8.22 2.87 6.44
C ALA A 104 -8.67 1.44 6.76
N ARG A 105 -8.17 0.82 7.85
CA ARG A 105 -8.61 -0.50 8.30
C ARG A 105 -10.10 -0.53 8.64
N ILE A 106 -10.59 0.48 9.35
CA ILE A 106 -12.02 0.56 9.72
C ILE A 106 -12.89 0.74 8.47
N ALA A 107 -12.49 1.62 7.56
CA ALA A 107 -13.26 1.88 6.33
C ALA A 107 -13.21 0.70 5.34
N MET A 108 -12.08 -0.01 5.27
CA MET A 108 -11.83 -1.08 4.30
C MET A 108 -11.38 -2.37 5.01
N PRO A 109 -12.30 -3.08 5.70
CA PRO A 109 -11.94 -4.16 6.62
C PRO A 109 -11.27 -5.36 5.95
N GLN A 110 -11.56 -5.64 4.67
CA GLN A 110 -10.97 -6.76 3.93
C GLN A 110 -9.69 -6.40 3.17
N THR A 111 -9.40 -5.10 2.98
CA THR A 111 -8.26 -4.64 2.20
C THR A 111 -6.94 -4.92 2.93
N ILE A 112 -5.90 -5.27 2.19
CA ILE A 112 -4.53 -5.33 2.72
C ILE A 112 -4.07 -3.89 2.95
N ILE A 113 -3.83 -3.49 4.20
CA ILE A 113 -3.27 -2.18 4.51
C ILE A 113 -1.75 -2.34 4.60
N ARG A 114 -1.03 -1.77 3.63
CA ARG A 114 0.42 -1.97 3.49
C ARG A 114 1.21 -0.79 4.04
N LEU A 115 1.98 -1.01 5.10
CA LEU A 115 2.96 -0.05 5.60
C LEU A 115 4.19 -0.09 4.68
N ALA A 116 4.33 0.92 3.83
CA ALA A 116 5.24 0.90 2.70
C ALA A 116 6.45 1.83 2.89
N ALA A 117 6.64 2.82 2.01
CA ALA A 117 7.79 3.71 2.07
C ALA A 117 7.80 4.54 3.37
N GLY A 118 9.00 4.83 3.87
CA GLY A 118 9.22 5.56 5.12
C GLY A 118 9.17 4.70 6.39
N ARG A 119 8.87 3.39 6.30
CA ARG A 119 8.88 2.47 7.45
C ARG A 119 10.19 2.49 8.26
N GLN A 120 11.34 2.55 7.59
CA GLN A 120 12.65 2.58 8.26
C GLN A 120 12.90 3.83 9.12
N THR A 121 12.09 4.88 8.97
CA THR A 121 12.18 6.05 9.83
C THR A 121 11.47 5.86 11.17
N LEU A 122 10.70 4.78 11.32
CA LEU A 122 9.97 4.43 12.52
C LEU A 122 10.80 3.49 13.39
N SER A 123 10.77 3.74 14.69
CA SER A 123 11.23 2.76 15.68
C SER A 123 10.43 1.47 15.60
N GLU A 124 11.01 0.38 16.10
CA GLU A 124 10.32 -0.91 16.16
C GLU A 124 8.95 -0.83 16.87
N ALA A 125 8.86 -0.09 17.98
CA ALA A 125 7.61 0.09 18.71
C ALA A 125 6.56 0.83 17.87
N GLU A 126 6.96 1.85 17.09
CA GLU A 126 6.07 2.56 16.18
C GLU A 126 5.60 1.66 15.02
N GLN A 127 6.47 0.80 14.50
CA GLN A 127 6.09 -0.19 13.49
C GLN A 127 5.10 -1.22 14.07
N ALA A 128 5.36 -1.74 15.26
CA ALA A 128 4.45 -2.65 15.96
C ALA A 128 3.08 -2.01 16.19
N MET A 129 3.03 -0.74 16.60
CA MET A 129 1.77 0.01 16.71
C MET A 129 1.04 0.13 15.36
N CYS A 130 1.75 0.28 14.25
CA CYS A 130 1.12 0.30 12.92
C CYS A 130 0.44 -1.04 12.59
N PHE A 131 1.06 -2.18 12.94
CA PHE A 131 0.42 -3.49 12.79
C PHE A 131 -0.82 -3.62 13.67
N MET A 132 -0.73 -3.21 14.95
CA MET A 132 -1.87 -3.20 15.86
C MET A 132 -3.02 -2.28 15.39
N ALA A 133 -2.68 -1.16 14.75
CA ALA A 133 -3.65 -0.24 14.16
C ALA A 133 -4.37 -0.83 12.93
N GLY A 134 -3.83 -1.88 12.33
CA GLY A 134 -4.47 -2.60 11.23
C GLY A 134 -3.64 -2.77 9.96
N ALA A 135 -2.38 -2.31 9.94
CA ALA A 135 -1.47 -2.69 8.87
C ALA A 135 -1.20 -4.20 8.91
N ASN A 136 -1.16 -4.84 7.74
CA ASN A 136 -0.95 -6.29 7.64
C ASN A 136 -0.08 -6.69 6.45
N ALA A 137 0.67 -5.74 5.88
CA ALA A 137 1.67 -6.01 4.86
C ALA A 137 2.78 -4.96 4.90
N VAL A 138 3.97 -5.35 4.44
CA VAL A 138 5.14 -4.49 4.30
C VAL A 138 5.90 -4.82 3.01
N PHE A 139 6.83 -3.96 2.62
CA PHE A 139 7.87 -4.30 1.65
C PHE A 139 9.13 -4.75 2.38
N THR A 140 9.80 -5.77 1.87
CA THR A 140 11.00 -6.35 2.48
C THR A 140 12.06 -6.58 1.40
N GLY A 141 13.31 -6.24 1.69
CA GLY A 141 14.43 -6.35 0.75
C GLY A 141 15.55 -5.36 1.06
N GLU A 142 16.58 -5.32 0.21
CA GLU A 142 17.70 -4.38 0.39
C GLU A 142 17.29 -2.93 0.07
N GLN A 143 16.45 -2.76 -0.96
CA GLN A 143 16.03 -1.44 -1.44
C GLN A 143 14.56 -1.47 -1.87
N MET A 144 13.90 -0.32 -1.72
CA MET A 144 12.65 0.00 -2.41
C MET A 144 12.98 0.38 -3.87
N LEU A 145 12.22 1.30 -4.47
CA LEU A 145 12.54 1.83 -5.80
C LEU A 145 13.86 2.62 -5.78
N THR A 146 13.99 3.57 -4.86
CA THR A 146 15.14 4.49 -4.80
C THR A 146 15.64 4.76 -3.37
N THR A 147 14.99 4.18 -2.36
CA THR A 147 15.31 4.39 -0.95
C THR A 147 15.61 3.04 -0.29
N PRO A 148 16.40 3.01 0.79
CA PRO A 148 16.64 1.77 1.53
C PRO A 148 15.34 1.07 1.94
N CYS A 149 15.34 -0.26 2.00
CA CYS A 149 14.27 -1.07 2.62
C CYS A 149 14.80 -1.89 3.81
N SER A 150 13.92 -2.42 4.65
CA SER A 150 14.36 -3.31 5.74
C SER A 150 14.65 -4.71 5.18
N PRO A 151 15.81 -5.30 5.53
CA PRO A 151 16.17 -6.65 5.11
C PRO A 151 15.23 -7.73 5.64
N TRP A 152 15.22 -8.88 4.97
CA TRP A 152 14.38 -10.03 5.31
C TRP A 152 14.56 -10.53 6.74
N ASP A 153 15.80 -10.66 7.21
CA ASP A 153 16.07 -11.21 8.54
C ASP A 153 15.64 -10.26 9.65
N GLU A 154 15.76 -8.95 9.43
CA GLU A 154 15.32 -7.92 10.38
C GLU A 154 13.80 -7.91 10.50
N ASP A 155 13.07 -7.88 9.37
CA ASP A 155 11.61 -7.92 9.36
C ASP A 155 11.08 -9.21 10.01
N LYS A 156 11.67 -10.37 9.67
CA LYS A 156 11.28 -11.66 10.28
C LYS A 156 11.51 -11.66 11.79
N ALA A 157 12.67 -11.15 12.24
CA ALA A 157 12.99 -11.09 13.65
C ALA A 157 12.02 -10.18 14.41
N MET A 158 11.69 -9.00 13.85
CA MET A 158 10.71 -8.09 14.43
C MET A 158 9.32 -8.75 14.48
N MET A 159 8.82 -9.27 13.37
CA MET A 159 7.50 -9.92 13.31
C MET A 159 7.39 -11.04 14.35
N SER A 160 8.41 -11.89 14.46
CA SER A 160 8.46 -12.96 15.45
C SER A 160 8.39 -12.46 16.90
N ARG A 161 9.10 -11.37 17.25
CA ARG A 161 9.03 -10.76 18.59
C ARG A 161 7.63 -10.30 18.98
N TRP A 162 6.85 -9.83 18.00
CA TRP A 162 5.50 -9.32 18.20
C TRP A 162 4.40 -10.36 17.93
N GLY A 163 4.77 -11.62 17.70
CA GLY A 163 3.82 -12.71 17.44
C GLY A 163 3.08 -12.59 16.10
N LEU A 164 3.68 -11.89 15.14
CA LEU A 164 3.15 -11.75 13.79
C LEU A 164 3.74 -12.85 12.88
N GLU A 165 2.87 -13.45 12.07
CA GLU A 165 3.24 -14.49 11.13
C GLU A 165 2.99 -14.03 9.69
N GLY A 166 3.85 -14.47 8.78
CA GLY A 166 3.69 -14.19 7.36
C GLY A 166 2.50 -14.92 6.77
N MET A 167 1.63 -14.19 6.07
CA MET A 167 0.51 -14.77 5.32
C MET A 167 1.04 -15.63 4.15
N ARG A 168 0.38 -16.76 3.88
CA ARG A 168 0.74 -17.60 2.72
C ARG A 168 0.27 -16.96 1.42
N SER A 169 0.92 -17.34 0.32
CA SER A 169 0.52 -16.88 -1.02
C SER A 169 -0.95 -17.21 -1.29
N PHE A 170 -1.68 -16.22 -1.80
CA PHE A 170 -3.10 -16.33 -2.17
C PHE A 170 -4.05 -16.71 -1.02
N GLU A 171 -3.64 -16.51 0.23
CA GLU A 171 -4.52 -16.74 1.40
C GLU A 171 -5.51 -15.60 1.63
N GLN A 172 -5.21 -14.39 1.14
CA GLN A 172 -6.14 -13.27 1.24
C GLN A 172 -7.34 -13.47 0.29
N THR A 173 -8.54 -13.46 0.86
CA THR A 173 -9.78 -13.85 0.18
C THR A 173 -10.11 -13.01 -1.05
N GLY A 174 -9.92 -11.68 -1.00
CA GLY A 174 -10.19 -10.79 -2.14
C GLY A 174 -9.29 -11.08 -3.35
N VAL A 175 -7.99 -11.22 -3.12
CA VAL A 175 -7.00 -11.59 -4.15
C VAL A 175 -7.28 -12.99 -4.67
N ALA A 176 -7.57 -13.95 -3.79
CA ALA A 176 -7.87 -15.33 -4.18
C ALA A 176 -9.12 -15.42 -5.05
N MET A 177 -10.19 -14.69 -4.70
CA MET A 177 -11.43 -14.66 -5.48
C MET A 177 -11.23 -14.04 -6.86
N LYS A 178 -10.42 -12.98 -6.95
CA LYS A 178 -10.22 -12.22 -8.19
C LYS A 178 -9.24 -12.89 -9.14
N GLU A 179 -8.15 -13.44 -8.60
CA GLU A 179 -7.07 -14.02 -9.41
C GLU A 179 -7.09 -15.55 -9.49
N GLY A 180 -7.86 -16.23 -8.64
CA GLY A 180 -7.88 -17.69 -8.53
C GLY A 180 -8.23 -18.40 -9.83
N SER A 181 -9.27 -17.94 -10.53
CA SER A 181 -9.69 -18.50 -11.83
C SER A 181 -8.62 -18.38 -12.91
N ARG A 182 -7.79 -17.33 -12.85
CA ARG A 182 -6.64 -17.13 -13.75
C ARG A 182 -5.48 -18.07 -13.40
N LEU A 183 -5.23 -18.31 -12.11
CA LEU A 183 -4.17 -19.20 -11.65
C LEU A 183 -4.45 -20.67 -12.00
N GLU A 184 -5.71 -21.11 -11.89
CA GLU A 184 -6.13 -22.46 -12.29
C GLU A 184 -6.02 -22.70 -13.81
N ALA A 185 -6.06 -21.64 -14.61
CA ALA A 185 -5.94 -21.70 -16.06
C ALA A 185 -4.49 -21.79 -16.58
N VAL A 186 -3.49 -21.57 -15.73
CA VAL A 186 -2.06 -21.72 -16.09
C VAL A 186 -1.63 -23.15 -15.72
N PRO A 187 -1.28 -24.01 -16.70
CA PRO A 187 -0.81 -25.36 -16.38
C PRO A 187 0.49 -25.28 -15.56
N ASP A 188 0.55 -26.09 -14.51
CA ASP A 188 1.62 -26.18 -13.50
C ASP A 188 3.01 -26.09 -14.18
N SER A 189 3.74 -25.00 -13.92
CA SER A 189 5.13 -24.90 -14.35
C SER A 189 5.97 -25.92 -13.56
N PRO A 190 6.96 -26.58 -14.19
CA PRO A 190 7.63 -27.71 -13.59
C PRO A 190 8.33 -27.26 -12.30
N LYS A 191 7.98 -27.93 -11.20
CA LYS A 191 8.64 -27.78 -9.89
C LYS A 191 10.14 -27.90 -10.10
N SER A 192 10.89 -26.86 -9.73
CA SER A 192 12.34 -26.88 -9.76
C SER A 192 12.83 -28.04 -8.89
N GLU A 193 13.36 -29.09 -9.51
CA GLU A 193 14.06 -30.15 -8.81
C GLU A 193 15.26 -29.56 -8.08
N SER A 194 15.27 -29.72 -6.76
CA SER A 194 16.43 -29.53 -5.91
C SER A 194 17.52 -30.49 -6.37
N THR A 195 18.48 -29.98 -7.16
CA THR A 195 19.71 -30.71 -7.43
C THR A 195 20.62 -30.52 -6.22
N ALA A 196 20.57 -31.48 -5.30
CA ALA A 196 21.60 -31.65 -4.29
C ALA A 196 22.93 -31.95 -5.00
N ALA A 197 23.82 -30.97 -5.03
CA ALA A 197 25.19 -31.17 -5.49
C ALA A 197 25.92 -32.08 -4.49
N GLN A 198 26.00 -33.37 -4.82
CA GLN A 198 27.08 -34.23 -4.33
C GLN A 198 28.31 -33.94 -5.21
N ALA A 199 29.36 -33.41 -4.59
CA ALA A 199 30.71 -33.45 -5.15
C ALA A 199 31.65 -33.96 -4.05
N THR A 200 32.20 -35.12 -4.36
CA THR A 200 33.35 -35.85 -3.78
C THR A 200 34.55 -34.98 -3.48
#